data_AF-A0A363T148-F1
#
_entry.id   AF-A0A363T148-F1
#
_cell.length_a   1.000
_cell.length_b   1.000
_cell.length_c   1.000
_cell.angle_alpha   90.00
_cell.angle_beta   90.00
_cell.angle_gamma   90.00
#
_symmetry.space_group_name_H-M   'P 1'
#
loop_
_entity.id
_entity.type
_entity.pdbx_description
1 polymer ?
#
loop_
_entity_poly.entity_id
_entity_poly.type
_entity_poly.pdbx_seq_one_letter_code
_entity_poly.pdbx_strand_id
1 'polypeptide(L)'
;MEYQDDTLNQIAATQKLAIQKIKSGGLIELSVRGDFVCQLNIGPDALDWYAIVHDRENSKEVWQDWMDYLGYNDGKTQAELIDDKRRDMSTFIEAWLRASDARITQTKTKFLFGTISFRSTELELCLGGQWQVAPIYDPSR
;
A
#
# COMPACT_ATOMS: atom_id res chain seq x y z
N MET A 1 22.64 -1.77 -16.91
CA MET A 1 21.34 -1.48 -17.55
C MET A 1 20.47 -0.98 -16.42
N GLU A 2 20.24 0.33 -16.33
CA GLU A 2 19.29 0.88 -15.35
C GLU A 2 17.92 0.31 -15.71
N TYR A 3 17.34 -0.48 -14.81
CA TYR A 3 15.97 -0.95 -14.94
C TYR A 3 15.08 0.25 -14.63
N GLN A 4 14.50 0.85 -15.67
CA GLN A 4 13.50 1.89 -15.47
C GLN A 4 12.20 1.20 -15.10
N ASP A 5 11.86 1.25 -13.81
CA ASP A 5 10.63 0.66 -13.32
C ASP A 5 9.42 1.52 -13.68
N ASP A 6 8.67 1.03 -14.66
CA ASP A 6 7.41 1.61 -15.13
C ASP A 6 6.18 1.05 -14.41
N THR A 7 6.33 0.32 -13.30
CA THR A 7 5.21 -0.33 -12.60
C THR A 7 4.07 0.65 -12.30
N LEU A 8 4.37 1.82 -11.72
CA LEU A 8 3.33 2.81 -11.42
C LEU A 8 2.64 3.33 -12.68
N ASN A 9 3.42 3.56 -13.75
CA ASN A 9 2.91 4.00 -15.05
C ASN A 9 1.95 2.96 -15.66
N GLN A 10 2.31 1.68 -15.60
CA GLN A 10 1.50 0.58 -16.11
C GLN A 10 0.20 0.42 -15.31
N ILE A 11 0.27 0.49 -13.98
CA ILE A 11 -0.92 0.36 -13.13
C ILE A 11 -1.87 1.54 -13.34
N ALA A 12 -1.35 2.77 -13.31
CA ALA A 12 -2.18 3.94 -13.56
C ALA A 12 -2.81 3.94 -14.95
N ALA A 13 -2.09 3.52 -15.99
CA ALA A 13 -2.67 3.38 -17.33
C ALA A 13 -3.82 2.34 -17.34
N THR A 14 -3.61 1.20 -16.68
CA THR A 14 -4.61 0.11 -16.60
C THR A 14 -5.85 0.55 -15.83
N GLN A 15 -5.67 1.22 -14.69
CA GLN A 15 -6.74 1.66 -13.79
C GLN A 15 -7.28 3.06 -14.14
N LYS A 16 -6.78 3.70 -15.21
CA LYS A 16 -7.11 5.08 -15.64
C LYS A 16 -6.91 6.13 -14.54
N LEU A 17 -5.83 5.99 -13.78
CA LEU A 17 -5.45 6.90 -12.69
C LEU A 17 -4.49 7.99 -13.21
N ALA A 18 -4.56 9.16 -12.59
CA ALA A 18 -3.61 10.24 -12.85
C ALA A 18 -2.32 10.00 -12.05
N ILE A 19 -1.17 10.19 -12.70
CA ILE A 19 0.15 10.13 -12.05
C ILE A 19 0.72 11.53 -11.99
N GLN A 20 1.18 11.92 -10.80
CA GLN A 20 1.98 13.11 -10.61
C GLN A 20 3.46 12.70 -10.57
N LYS A 21 4.29 13.32 -11.42
CA LYS A 21 5.74 13.09 -11.37
C LYS A 21 6.32 13.88 -10.19
N ILE A 22 7.02 13.19 -9.30
CA ILE A 22 7.71 13.77 -8.14
C ILE A 22 9.21 13.49 -8.22
N LYS A 23 10.03 14.17 -7.41
CA LYS A 23 11.50 14.02 -7.44
C LYS A 23 11.98 12.57 -7.25
N SER A 24 11.25 11.78 -6.47
CA SER A 24 11.59 10.40 -6.11
C SER A 24 10.88 9.33 -6.96
N GLY A 25 10.21 9.72 -8.05
CA GLY A 25 9.45 8.79 -8.89
C GLY A 25 8.07 9.32 -9.27
N GLY A 26 7.03 8.52 -9.04
CA GLY A 26 5.65 8.89 -9.30
C GLY A 26 4.77 8.80 -8.06
N LEU A 27 3.68 9.56 -8.07
CA LEU A 27 2.65 9.60 -7.05
C LEU A 27 1.29 9.35 -7.71
N ILE A 28 0.52 8.42 -7.17
CA ILE A 28 -0.90 8.24 -7.50
C ILE A 28 -1.70 8.65 -6.28
N GLU A 29 -2.68 9.52 -6.48
CA GLU A 29 -3.72 9.77 -5.49
C GLU A 29 -4.98 8.99 -5.87
N LEU A 30 -5.48 8.18 -4.94
CA LEU A 30 -6.68 7.38 -5.15
C LEU A 30 -7.94 8.14 -4.72
N SER A 31 -9.06 7.77 -5.32
CA SER A 31 -10.38 8.32 -4.98
C SER A 31 -10.73 8.12 -3.50
N VAL A 32 -11.42 9.09 -2.91
CA VAL A 32 -11.82 9.08 -1.49
C VAL A 32 -12.59 7.82 -1.09
N ARG A 33 -12.31 7.27 0.10
CA ARG A 33 -13.10 6.21 0.75
C ARG A 33 -13.40 6.63 2.20
N GLY A 34 -14.67 6.74 2.53
CA GLY A 34 -15.09 7.38 3.79
C GLY A 34 -14.55 8.80 3.88
N ASP A 35 -13.82 9.08 4.96
CA ASP A 35 -13.15 10.36 5.21
C ASP A 35 -11.67 10.35 4.80
N PHE A 36 -11.24 9.38 3.99
CA PHE A 36 -9.82 9.13 3.72
C PHE A 36 -9.42 9.33 2.25
N VAL A 37 -8.23 9.89 2.07
CA VAL A 37 -7.50 9.94 0.78
C VAL A 37 -6.27 9.05 0.91
N CYS A 38 -6.03 8.22 -0.11
CA CYS A 38 -4.82 7.38 -0.16
C CYS A 38 -3.88 7.86 -1.26
N GLN A 39 -2.60 7.95 -0.93
CA GLN A 39 -1.51 8.28 -1.83
C GLN A 39 -0.54 7.10 -1.91
N LEU A 40 -0.14 6.75 -3.13
CA LEU A 40 0.87 5.73 -3.40
C LEU A 40 2.06 6.35 -4.11
N ASN A 41 3.26 6.02 -3.64
CA ASN A 41 4.52 6.37 -4.29
C ASN A 41 5.42 5.15 -4.44
N ILE A 42 6.20 5.13 -5.51
CA ILE A 42 7.32 4.21 -5.67
C ILE A 42 8.57 4.91 -5.13
N GLY A 43 9.40 4.18 -4.39
CA GLY A 43 10.66 4.70 -3.89
C GLY A 43 11.74 4.77 -4.97
N PRO A 44 12.89 5.39 -4.65
CA PRO A 44 13.94 5.67 -5.61
C PRO A 44 14.60 4.40 -6.18
N ASP A 45 14.57 3.30 -5.45
CA ASP A 45 15.26 2.05 -5.80
C ASP A 45 14.38 1.10 -6.62
N ALA A 46 13.15 1.53 -6.97
CA ALA A 46 12.25 0.79 -7.86
C ALA A 46 11.86 -0.62 -7.37
N LEU A 47 12.17 -0.98 -6.13
CA LEU A 47 11.83 -2.25 -5.47
C LEU A 47 11.11 -2.02 -4.15
N ASP A 48 10.66 -0.80 -3.92
CA ASP A 48 9.89 -0.38 -2.78
C ASP A 48 8.67 0.43 -3.23
N TRP A 49 7.61 0.38 -2.43
CA TRP A 49 6.46 1.28 -2.58
C TRP A 49 5.85 1.58 -1.22
N TYR A 50 5.23 2.75 -1.12
CA TYR A 50 4.60 3.20 0.11
C TYR A 50 3.15 3.59 -0.16
N ALA A 51 2.31 3.32 0.84
CA ALA A 51 0.93 3.76 0.89
C ALA A 51 0.77 4.68 2.10
N ILE A 52 0.25 5.88 1.87
CA ILE A 52 -0.01 6.86 2.92
C ILE A 52 -1.49 7.22 2.86
N VAL A 53 -2.16 7.17 3.99
CA VAL A 53 -3.57 7.53 4.13
C VAL A 53 -3.68 8.78 4.98
N HIS A 54 -4.37 9.77 4.42
CA HIS A 54 -4.67 11.04 5.07
C HIS A 54 -6.15 11.13 5.40
N ASP A 55 -6.44 11.72 6.56
CA ASP A 55 -7.76 12.27 6.85
C ASP A 55 -8.03 13.44 5.89
N ARG A 56 -9.18 13.40 5.23
CA ARG A 56 -9.55 14.37 4.20
C ARG A 56 -9.81 15.77 4.76
N GLU A 57 -10.36 15.87 5.97
CA GLU A 57 -10.76 17.17 6.53
C GLU A 57 -9.56 18.01 6.96
N ASN A 58 -8.57 17.37 7.58
CA ASN A 58 -7.42 18.06 8.17
C ASN A 58 -6.07 17.69 7.52
N SER A 59 -6.07 16.85 6.48
CA SER A 59 -4.88 16.40 5.75
C SER A 59 -3.84 15.68 6.61
N LYS A 60 -4.20 15.27 7.83
CA LYS A 60 -3.29 14.58 8.74
C LYS A 60 -3.07 13.15 8.26
N GLU A 61 -1.82 12.71 8.24
CA GLU A 61 -1.49 11.30 8.09
C GLU A 61 -2.08 10.50 9.26
N VAL A 62 -2.91 9.51 8.94
CA VAL A 62 -3.58 8.65 9.93
C VAL A 62 -3.10 7.20 9.86
N TRP A 63 -2.49 6.82 8.75
CA TRP A 63 -1.93 5.50 8.54
C TRP A 63 -0.92 5.54 7.39
N GLN A 64 0.14 4.74 7.50
CA GLN A 64 1.08 4.50 6.42
C GLN A 64 1.62 3.08 6.53
N ASP A 65 2.00 2.50 5.39
CA ASP A 65 2.74 1.25 5.33
C ASP A 65 3.62 1.23 4.08
N TRP A 66 4.58 0.31 4.06
CA TRP A 66 5.58 0.23 3.01
C TRP A 66 6.02 -1.22 2.81
N MET A 67 6.39 -1.55 1.57
CA MET A 67 6.99 -2.83 1.25
C MET A 67 8.32 -2.62 0.56
N ASP A 68 9.33 -3.34 1.03
CA ASP A 68 10.65 -3.42 0.45
C ASP A 68 10.94 -4.85 -0.01
N TYR A 69 11.09 -5.01 -1.32
CA TYR A 69 11.29 -6.30 -1.96
C TYR A 69 12.77 -6.74 -1.92
N LEU A 70 13.72 -5.86 -1.60
CA LEU A 70 15.13 -6.22 -1.40
C LEU A 70 15.37 -6.96 -0.09
N GLY A 71 14.49 -6.76 0.90
CA GLY A 71 14.55 -7.47 2.19
C GLY A 71 14.25 -8.97 2.10
N TYR A 72 13.70 -9.44 0.98
CA TYR A 72 13.43 -10.86 0.75
C TYR A 72 14.69 -11.58 0.30
N ASN A 73 15.21 -12.48 1.14
CA ASN A 73 16.31 -13.38 0.79
C ASN A 73 15.77 -14.73 0.31
N ASP A 74 15.07 -14.72 -0.82
CA ASP A 74 14.42 -15.91 -1.40
C ASP A 74 15.08 -16.40 -2.70
N GLY A 75 16.18 -15.75 -3.13
CA GLY A 75 16.92 -16.11 -4.34
C GLY A 75 16.24 -15.69 -5.64
N LYS A 76 15.18 -14.87 -5.59
CA LYS A 76 14.54 -14.30 -6.76
C LYS A 76 15.45 -13.34 -7.52
N THR A 77 15.26 -13.30 -8.83
CA THR A 77 15.84 -12.29 -9.70
C THR A 77 15.14 -10.95 -9.51
N GLN A 78 15.81 -9.85 -9.86
CA GLN A 78 15.21 -8.51 -9.83
C GLN A 78 13.91 -8.40 -10.63
N ALA A 79 13.82 -9.10 -11.77
CA ALA A 79 12.60 -9.09 -12.60
C ALA A 79 11.41 -9.76 -11.87
N GLU A 80 11.66 -10.83 -11.12
CA GLU A 80 10.63 -11.49 -10.30
C GLU A 80 10.18 -10.60 -9.14
N LEU A 81 11.11 -9.90 -8.48
CA LEU A 81 10.78 -8.94 -7.42
C LEU A 81 9.93 -7.76 -7.94
N ILE A 82 10.26 -7.23 -9.12
CA ILE A 82 9.46 -6.19 -9.78
C ILE A 82 8.05 -6.71 -10.07
N ASP A 83 7.92 -7.95 -10.53
CA ASP A 83 6.61 -8.51 -10.85
C ASP A 83 5.77 -8.77 -9.59
N ASP A 84 6.37 -9.25 -8.51
CA ASP A 84 5.70 -9.41 -7.20
C ASP A 84 5.20 -8.05 -6.70
N LYS A 85 6.06 -7.02 -6.74
CA LYS A 85 5.68 -5.65 -6.39
C LYS A 85 4.52 -5.14 -7.22
N ARG A 86 4.56 -5.34 -8.55
CA ARG A 86 3.48 -4.95 -9.45
C ARG A 86 2.15 -5.61 -9.06
N ARG A 87 2.16 -6.91 -8.75
CA ARG A 87 0.96 -7.65 -8.35
C ARG A 87 0.41 -7.16 -7.01
N ASP A 88 1.26 -6.94 -6.01
CA ASP A 88 0.82 -6.54 -4.68
C ASP A 88 0.27 -5.11 -4.69
N MET A 89 0.97 -4.18 -5.36
CA MET A 89 0.47 -2.81 -5.55
C MET A 89 -0.84 -2.79 -6.36
N SER A 90 -0.97 -3.63 -7.39
CA SER A 90 -2.23 -3.76 -8.14
C SER A 90 -3.35 -4.28 -7.25
N THR A 91 -3.07 -5.29 -6.42
CA THR A 91 -4.04 -5.88 -5.48
C THR A 91 -4.52 -4.85 -4.47
N PHE A 92 -3.61 -4.06 -3.91
CA PHE A 92 -3.95 -2.96 -3.01
C PHE A 92 -4.84 -1.91 -3.69
N ILE A 93 -4.44 -1.42 -4.87
CA ILE A 93 -5.18 -0.40 -5.62
C ILE A 93 -6.57 -0.93 -5.99
N GLU A 94 -6.69 -2.16 -6.46
CA GLU A 94 -7.98 -2.78 -6.79
C GLU A 94 -8.87 -2.93 -5.56
N ALA A 95 -8.31 -3.34 -4.42
CA ALA A 95 -9.05 -3.40 -3.16
C ALA A 95 -9.57 -2.02 -2.76
N TRP A 96 -8.72 -0.99 -2.80
CA TRP A 96 -9.14 0.38 -2.51
C TRP A 96 -10.24 0.87 -3.46
N LEU A 97 -10.06 0.67 -4.77
CA LEU A 97 -11.02 1.10 -5.77
C LEU A 97 -12.37 0.37 -5.65
N ARG A 98 -12.38 -0.88 -5.20
CA ARG A 98 -13.61 -1.68 -4.98
C ARG A 98 -14.25 -1.45 -3.62
N ALA A 99 -13.51 -0.95 -2.64
CA ALA A 99 -14.03 -0.70 -1.31
C ALA A 99 -15.18 0.32 -1.38
N SER A 100 -16.24 0.10 -0.60
CA SER A 100 -17.28 1.10 -0.42
C SER A 100 -16.92 2.13 0.65
N ASP A 101 -16.01 1.76 1.55
CA ASP A 101 -15.61 2.57 2.70
C ASP A 101 -14.23 2.12 3.23
N ALA A 102 -13.59 2.93 4.06
CA ALA A 102 -12.31 2.64 4.71
C ALA A 102 -12.32 3.10 6.17
N ARG A 103 -11.58 2.42 7.04
CA ARG A 103 -11.41 2.81 8.45
C ARG A 103 -10.03 2.47 8.97
N ILE A 104 -9.60 3.21 9.99
CA ILE A 104 -8.38 2.89 10.75
C ILE A 104 -8.78 2.25 12.08
N THR A 105 -8.32 1.03 12.33
CA THR A 105 -8.56 0.30 13.59
C THR A 105 -7.28 0.24 14.42
N GLN A 106 -7.44 0.15 15.74
CA GLN A 106 -6.31 -0.02 16.67
C GLN A 106 -6.42 -1.38 17.35
N THR A 107 -5.51 -2.29 17.03
CA THR A 107 -5.43 -3.60 17.65
C THR A 107 -4.48 -3.53 18.84
N LYS A 108 -4.95 -4.00 20.02
CA LYS A 108 -4.12 -4.13 21.23
C LYS A 108 -3.79 -5.59 21.46
N THR A 109 -2.54 -5.97 21.22
CA THR A 109 -2.07 -7.33 21.52
C THR A 109 -1.55 -7.39 22.96
N LYS A 110 -2.11 -8.28 23.79
CA LYS A 110 -1.61 -8.57 25.15
C LYS A 110 -0.85 -9.88 25.15
N PHE A 111 0.42 -9.87 25.55
CA PHE A 111 1.16 -11.10 25.82
C PHE A 111 0.91 -11.58 27.26
N LEU A 112 0.75 -12.91 27.42
CA LEU A 112 0.29 -13.54 28.67
C LEU A 112 1.37 -13.65 29.78
N PHE A 113 2.61 -13.22 29.55
CA PHE A 113 3.71 -13.33 30.54
C PHE A 113 4.70 -12.15 30.49
N GLY A 114 4.19 -10.94 30.70
CA GLY A 114 5.00 -9.72 30.78
C GLY A 114 4.37 -8.60 29.98
N THR A 115 4.00 -7.52 30.67
CA THR A 115 3.21 -6.39 30.14
C THR A 115 3.96 -5.64 29.03
N ILE A 116 3.86 -6.14 27.81
CA ILE A 116 4.12 -5.37 26.59
C ILE A 116 2.83 -5.41 25.78
N SER A 117 2.13 -4.27 25.72
CA SER A 117 1.00 -4.08 24.83
C SER A 117 1.48 -3.34 23.59
N PHE A 118 1.54 -4.02 22.45
CA PHE A 118 1.71 -3.36 21.17
C PHE A 118 0.35 -2.84 20.70
N ARG A 119 0.32 -1.59 20.24
CA ARG A 119 -0.81 -1.02 19.48
C ARG A 119 -0.40 -1.05 18.01
N SER A 120 -1.00 -1.92 17.21
CA SER A 120 -0.93 -1.80 15.75
C SER A 120 -2.12 -0.96 15.27
N THR A 121 -1.87 -0.08 14.31
CA THR A 121 -2.92 0.58 13.53
C THR A 121 -3.07 -0.14 12.21
N GLU A 122 -4.28 -0.61 11.93
CA GLU A 122 -4.60 -1.34 10.71
C GLU A 122 -5.51 -0.47 9.83
N LEU A 123 -5.25 -0.47 8.53
CA LEU A 123 -6.19 0.04 7.54
C LEU A 123 -7.12 -1.10 7.16
N GLU A 124 -8.42 -0.91 7.35
CA GLU A 124 -9.45 -1.84 6.92
C GLU A 124 -10.32 -1.24 5.82
N LEU A 125 -10.64 -2.05 4.81
CA LEU A 125 -11.46 -1.71 3.66
C LEU A 125 -12.78 -2.48 3.72
N CYS A 126 -13.90 -1.80 3.45
CA CYS A 126 -15.21 -2.44 3.35
C CYS A 126 -15.41 -3.01 1.94
N LEU A 127 -15.19 -4.30 1.78
CA LEU A 127 -15.28 -5.05 0.53
C LEU A 127 -16.50 -5.96 0.55
N GLY A 128 -17.49 -5.69 -0.31
CA GLY A 128 -18.71 -6.50 -0.36
C GLY A 128 -19.50 -6.52 0.95
N GLY A 129 -19.43 -5.44 1.73
CA GLY A 129 -20.06 -5.32 3.05
C GLY A 129 -19.28 -5.96 4.20
N GLN A 130 -18.07 -6.46 3.96
CA GLN A 130 -17.19 -7.04 4.98
C GLN A 130 -15.93 -6.18 5.14
N TRP A 131 -15.53 -5.96 6.39
CA TRP A 131 -14.29 -5.27 6.72
C TRP A 131 -13.11 -6.24 6.64
N GLN A 132 -12.10 -5.90 5.85
CA GLN A 132 -10.89 -6.69 5.65
C GLN A 132 -9.67 -5.79 5.78
N VAL A 133 -8.58 -6.31 6.35
CA VAL A 133 -7.30 -5.58 6.40
C VAL A 133 -6.80 -5.34 4.98
N ALA A 134 -6.33 -4.13 4.70
CA ALA A 134 -5.83 -3.76 3.38
C ALA A 134 -4.64 -4.65 2.98
N PRO A 135 -4.64 -5.24 1.77
CA PRO A 135 -3.60 -6.16 1.35
C PRO A 135 -2.36 -5.39 0.88
N ILE A 136 -1.44 -5.13 1.81
CA ILE A 136 -0.16 -4.47 1.48
C ILE A 136 0.83 -5.46 0.86
N TYR A 137 0.81 -6.71 1.29
CA TYR A 137 1.56 -7.79 0.65
C TYR A 137 0.88 -9.13 0.94
N ASP A 138 1.21 -10.13 0.13
CA ASP A 138 0.72 -11.50 0.29
C ASP A 138 1.86 -12.42 0.79
N PRO A 139 1.89 -12.79 2.08
CA PRO A 139 2.95 -13.65 2.64
C PRO A 139 2.86 -15.11 2.23
N SER A 140 1.78 -15.56 1.56
CA SER A 140 1.52 -16.98 1.30
C SER A 140 2.27 -17.55 0.09
N ARG A 141 3.23 -16.80 -0.46
CA ARG A 141 3.94 -17.08 -1.72
C ARG A 141 5.33 -17.65 -1.50
#